data_AF-A0A7J8DW99-F1
#
_entry.id   AF-A0A7J8DW99-F1
#
_cell.length_a   1.000
_cell.length_b   1.000
_cell.length_c   1.000
_cell.angle_alpha   90.00
_cell.angle_beta   90.00
_cell.angle_gamma   90.00
#
_symmetry.space_group_name_H-M   'P 1'
#
loop_
_entity.id
_entity.type
_entity.pdbx_description
1 polymer ?
#
loop_
_entity_poly.entity_id
_entity_poly.type
_entity_poly.pdbx_seq_one_letter_code
_entity_poly.pdbx_strand_id
1 'polypeptide(L)'
;MASASPPRDLLHFTQPADHVPLRLHVDFAQARDDFYEWECRQRMRAREERHRRKLEEDRLRPPSPPAIMHYSEHEAALLAEKLKDDSKFSEAVTVLLSWIERGEVSRRSANQFYSMVQSANSHVRRLMNEKATHEQEMEEAKENFKNALTGILTQFEQIVAVFNASTRQKAWDHFSKAQRKNIDIWRKHSEELRNAQSEQLMGIRREEEMEMSDDESCDSPPKKMRVDESALAAQAYALKEENDSLRWQLDAYRNEVELLKQEKEQLFRTEENLTKDQQLQFLQQTMQGMQQQLLTIQEELNNKKSELEQAKEEQSHTQALLKVLQEQLKGTKELAETNGHSHEDTNCEKQMRSGIWKHFGTVRVCLSTALLPLQTVPLIELT
;
A
#
# COMPACT_ATOMS: atom_id res chain seq x y z
N MET A 1 -15.58 84.32 -29.27
CA MET A 1 -16.33 84.84 -30.43
C MET A 1 -16.15 83.87 -31.59
N ALA A 2 -17.27 83.52 -32.22
CA ALA A 2 -17.45 82.92 -33.55
C ALA A 2 -16.89 81.51 -33.85
N SER A 3 -17.85 80.59 -33.95
CA SER A 3 -17.88 79.35 -34.73
C SER A 3 -17.66 79.55 -36.23
N ALA A 4 -17.13 78.53 -36.93
CA ALA A 4 -17.54 78.22 -38.31
C ALA A 4 -17.04 76.82 -38.77
N SER A 5 -17.97 75.92 -39.07
CA SER A 5 -17.79 74.88 -40.12
C SER A 5 -17.87 75.56 -41.51
N PRO A 6 -17.44 74.94 -42.64
CA PRO A 6 -18.35 74.07 -43.42
C PRO A 6 -17.58 73.02 -44.31
N PRO A 7 -18.07 72.52 -45.48
CA PRO A 7 -18.53 71.13 -45.64
C PRO A 7 -17.81 70.31 -46.73
N ARG A 8 -18.24 69.06 -46.88
CA ARG A 8 -17.82 68.06 -47.90
C ARG A 8 -18.55 68.26 -49.22
N ASP A 9 -17.89 67.92 -50.34
CA ASP A 9 -18.53 67.41 -51.55
C ASP A 9 -17.62 66.38 -52.27
N LEU A 10 -18.30 65.41 -52.87
CA LEU A 10 -17.81 64.16 -53.47
C LEU A 10 -17.61 64.26 -54.99
N LEU A 11 -17.09 63.14 -55.55
CA LEU A 11 -17.18 62.64 -56.95
C LEU A 11 -15.91 62.92 -57.79
N HIS A 12 -15.36 62.04 -58.65
CA HIS A 12 -15.89 60.94 -59.48
C HIS A 12 -14.73 60.10 -60.12
N PHE A 13 -15.05 58.89 -60.62
CA PHE A 13 -14.52 58.17 -61.82
C PHE A 13 -13.07 57.64 -61.82
N THR A 14 -12.65 56.54 -62.49
CA THR A 14 -13.15 55.22 -62.98
C THR A 14 -11.96 54.58 -63.74
N GLN A 15 -11.70 53.27 -63.53
CA GLN A 15 -11.08 52.28 -64.45
C GLN A 15 -9.61 52.48 -64.95
N PRO A 16 -8.95 51.46 -65.56
CA PRO A 16 -9.07 49.98 -65.49
C PRO A 16 -7.70 49.26 -65.30
N ALA A 17 -7.73 47.93 -65.41
CA ALA A 17 -6.69 46.95 -65.06
C ALA A 17 -5.55 46.74 -66.08
N ASP A 18 -4.38 46.32 -65.57
CA ASP A 18 -3.32 45.60 -66.31
C ASP A 18 -2.69 44.52 -65.39
N HIS A 19 -2.47 43.32 -65.94
CA HIS A 19 -1.97 42.12 -65.27
C HIS A 19 -0.48 42.24 -64.82
N VAL A 20 -0.18 41.80 -63.59
CA VAL A 20 1.19 41.75 -63.01
C VAL A 20 1.51 40.29 -62.57
N PRO A 21 2.76 39.79 -62.71
CA PRO A 21 3.13 38.40 -62.42
C PRO A 21 3.05 38.06 -60.92
N LEU A 22 2.76 36.78 -60.61
CA LEU A 22 2.58 36.25 -59.25
C LEU A 22 3.80 36.50 -58.34
N ARG A 23 3.65 37.49 -57.45
CA ARG A 23 4.52 37.72 -56.29
C ARG A 23 4.11 36.76 -55.17
N LEU A 24 5.03 35.97 -54.63
CA LEU A 24 4.79 35.11 -53.48
C LEU A 24 4.29 35.99 -52.31
N HIS A 25 2.99 35.90 -52.00
CA HIS A 25 2.38 36.66 -50.92
C HIS A 25 2.63 35.93 -49.60
N VAL A 26 3.66 36.36 -48.87
CA VAL A 26 3.80 36.03 -47.45
C VAL A 26 2.72 36.83 -46.73
N ASP A 27 1.69 36.16 -46.23
CA ASP A 27 0.66 36.82 -45.44
C ASP A 27 1.22 37.17 -44.06
N PHE A 28 1.69 38.41 -43.95
CA PHE A 28 2.24 38.96 -42.71
C PHE A 28 1.20 39.04 -41.59
N ALA A 29 -0.10 39.00 -41.88
CA ALA A 29 -1.13 38.91 -40.84
C ALA A 29 -1.12 37.51 -40.21
N GLN A 30 -1.04 36.46 -41.02
CA GLN A 30 -1.02 35.08 -40.54
C GLN A 30 0.25 34.76 -39.73
N ALA A 31 1.42 35.21 -40.17
CA ALA A 31 2.67 35.06 -39.41
C ALA A 31 2.64 35.80 -38.05
N ARG A 32 1.83 36.86 -37.93
CA ARG A 32 1.68 37.62 -36.69
C ARG A 32 0.70 36.95 -35.71
N ASP A 33 -0.36 36.37 -36.23
CA ASP A 33 -1.31 35.57 -35.45
C ASP A 33 -0.65 34.28 -34.93
N ASP A 34 0.18 33.62 -35.76
CA ASP A 34 0.99 32.46 -35.35
C ASP A 34 1.98 32.80 -34.21
N PHE A 35 2.58 33.99 -34.25
CA PHE A 35 3.45 34.49 -33.19
C PHE A 35 2.68 34.78 -31.90
N TYR A 36 1.50 35.41 -32.00
CA TYR A 36 0.63 35.69 -30.85
C TYR A 36 0.10 34.40 -30.21
N GLU A 37 -0.30 33.42 -31.02
CA GLU A 37 -0.70 32.10 -30.54
C GLU A 37 0.45 31.36 -29.86
N TRP A 38 1.67 31.43 -30.41
CA TRP A 38 2.85 30.88 -29.78
C TRP A 38 3.12 31.54 -28.43
N GLU A 39 3.06 32.87 -28.33
CA GLU A 39 3.21 33.56 -27.05
C GLU A 39 2.12 33.16 -26.04
N CYS A 40 0.87 33.00 -26.48
CA CYS A 40 -0.20 32.52 -25.62
C CYS A 40 0.06 31.09 -25.12
N ARG A 41 0.49 30.19 -26.00
CA ARG A 41 0.90 28.82 -25.64
C ARG A 41 2.10 28.81 -24.68
N GLN A 42 3.06 29.71 -24.84
CA GLN A 42 4.20 29.85 -23.91
C GLN A 42 3.76 30.37 -22.54
N ARG A 43 2.88 31.39 -22.49
CA ARG A 43 2.32 31.89 -21.21
C ARG A 43 1.50 30.81 -20.50
N MET A 44 0.75 29.99 -21.24
CA MET A 44 0.02 28.84 -20.67
C MET A 44 0.98 27.81 -20.07
N ARG A 45 2.01 27.40 -20.82
CA ARG A 45 3.05 26.49 -20.30
C ARG A 45 3.75 27.05 -19.05
N ALA A 46 4.09 28.34 -19.03
CA ALA A 46 4.70 28.98 -17.87
C ALA A 46 3.76 29.04 -16.65
N ARG A 47 2.43 29.15 -16.85
CA ARG A 47 1.45 29.06 -15.76
C ARG A 47 1.34 27.64 -15.23
N GLU A 48 1.27 26.65 -16.11
CA GLU A 48 1.23 25.24 -15.72
C GLU A 48 2.51 24.80 -14.99
N GLU A 49 3.67 25.28 -15.43
CA GLU A 49 4.95 24.99 -14.77
C GLU A 49 5.02 25.60 -13.37
N ARG A 50 4.56 26.86 -13.20
CA ARG A 50 4.40 27.45 -11.87
C ARG A 50 3.40 26.68 -11.00
N HIS A 51 2.31 26.20 -11.58
CA HIS A 51 1.32 25.41 -10.86
C HIS A 51 1.88 24.05 -10.41
N ARG A 52 2.63 23.38 -11.29
CA ARG A 52 3.33 22.12 -11.00
C ARG A 52 4.36 22.30 -9.90
N ARG A 53 5.18 23.35 -9.99
CA ARG A 53 6.18 23.69 -8.98
C ARG A 53 5.54 24.03 -7.63
N LYS A 54 4.42 24.77 -7.61
CA LYS A 54 3.68 25.07 -6.39
C LYS A 54 3.08 23.82 -5.75
N LEU A 55 2.53 22.90 -6.54
CA LEU A 55 2.04 21.62 -6.03
C LEU A 55 3.15 20.75 -5.44
N GLU A 56 4.32 20.69 -6.09
CA GLU A 56 5.49 19.98 -5.54
C GLU A 56 6.03 20.64 -4.26
N GLU A 57 6.09 21.97 -4.22
CA GLU A 57 6.48 22.73 -3.03
C GLU A 57 5.47 22.57 -1.89
N ASP A 58 4.17 22.60 -2.18
CA ASP A 58 3.10 22.35 -1.20
C ASP A 58 3.11 20.88 -0.72
N ARG A 59 3.52 19.91 -1.56
CA ARG A 59 3.70 18.50 -1.15
C ARG A 59 4.90 18.30 -0.22
N LEU A 60 5.95 19.11 -0.41
CA LEU A 60 7.15 19.09 0.43
C LEU A 60 7.00 19.95 1.69
N ARG A 61 5.97 20.80 1.76
CA ARG A 61 5.65 21.54 2.97
C ARG A 61 5.22 20.55 4.07
N PRO A 62 5.81 20.62 5.27
CA PRO A 62 5.31 19.85 6.40
C PRO A 62 3.81 20.11 6.58
N PRO A 63 3.00 19.09 6.92
CA PRO A 63 1.59 19.30 7.22
C PRO A 63 1.49 20.39 8.30
N SER A 64 0.59 21.36 8.08
CA SER A 64 0.31 22.39 9.05
C SER A 64 0.09 21.74 10.42
N PRO A 65 0.69 22.27 11.51
CA PRO A 65 0.50 21.70 12.83
C PRO A 65 -1.00 21.47 13.09
N PRO A 66 -1.39 20.28 13.59
CA PRO A 66 -2.79 19.96 13.82
C PRO A 66 -3.42 21.07 14.66
N ALA A 67 -4.69 21.39 14.36
CA ALA A 67 -5.42 22.43 15.07
C ALA A 67 -5.27 22.23 16.58
N ILE A 68 -4.55 23.16 17.19
CA ILE A 68 -4.25 23.17 18.62
C ILE A 68 -5.59 23.34 19.32
N MET A 69 -6.17 22.25 19.83
CA MET A 69 -7.42 22.34 20.57
C MET A 69 -7.17 23.18 21.82
N HIS A 70 -7.78 24.36 21.84
CA HIS A 70 -7.59 25.34 22.90
C HIS A 70 -8.40 24.95 24.13
N TYR A 71 -7.86 25.22 25.31
CA TYR A 71 -8.60 25.03 26.55
C TYR A 71 -9.78 26.00 26.59
N SER A 72 -10.96 25.46 26.84
CA SER A 72 -12.15 26.21 27.26
C SER A 72 -12.92 25.37 28.27
N GLU A 73 -13.75 26.01 29.10
CA GLU A 73 -14.54 25.30 30.10
C GLU A 73 -15.50 24.28 29.46
N HIS A 74 -16.05 24.60 28.28
CA HIS A 74 -16.90 23.71 27.51
C HIS A 74 -16.15 22.49 26.98
N GLU A 75 -15.00 22.71 26.33
CA GLU A 75 -14.16 21.62 25.81
C GLU A 75 -13.66 20.72 26.95
N ALA A 76 -13.35 21.30 28.10
CA ALA A 76 -12.91 20.54 29.27
C ALA A 76 -14.03 19.65 29.84
N ALA A 77 -15.29 20.11 29.81
CA ALA A 77 -16.43 19.27 30.18
C ALA A 77 -16.62 18.10 29.19
N LEU A 78 -16.51 18.36 27.88
CA LEU A 78 -16.58 17.31 26.86
C LEU A 78 -15.44 16.30 27.02
N LEU A 79 -14.23 16.78 27.28
CA LEU A 79 -13.06 15.94 27.51
C LEU A 79 -13.23 15.06 28.74
N ALA A 80 -13.75 15.61 29.84
CA ALA A 80 -14.00 14.86 31.07
C ALA A 80 -14.96 13.68 30.87
N GLU A 81 -15.97 13.82 30.01
CA GLU A 81 -16.85 12.69 29.64
C GLU A 81 -16.15 11.69 28.72
N LYS A 82 -15.37 12.15 27.75
CA LYS A 82 -14.59 11.26 26.87
C LYS A 82 -13.56 10.42 27.66
N LEU A 83 -12.98 11.00 28.71
CA LEU A 83 -12.05 10.31 29.62
C LEU A 83 -12.69 9.24 30.49
N LYS A 84 -14.00 9.04 30.45
CA LYS A 84 -14.68 7.91 31.11
C LYS A 84 -15.01 6.78 30.14
N ASP A 85 -14.93 7.04 28.83
CA ASP A 85 -15.26 6.10 27.77
C ASP A 85 -13.99 5.41 27.27
N ASP A 86 -13.90 4.10 27.46
CA ASP A 86 -12.75 3.29 27.06
C ASP A 86 -12.42 3.40 25.58
N SER A 87 -13.45 3.48 24.73
CA SER A 87 -13.26 3.55 23.27
C SER A 87 -12.63 4.87 22.82
N LYS A 88 -12.78 5.92 23.63
CA LYS A 88 -12.29 7.29 23.33
C LYS A 88 -11.13 7.70 24.22
N PHE A 89 -10.74 6.86 25.18
CA PHE A 89 -9.74 7.20 26.19
C PHE A 89 -8.39 7.59 25.59
N SER A 90 -7.94 6.89 24.55
CA SER A 90 -6.64 7.15 23.89
C SER A 90 -6.56 8.55 23.24
N GLU A 91 -7.62 8.97 22.55
CA GLU A 91 -7.69 10.32 21.99
C GLU A 91 -7.84 11.38 23.09
N ALA A 92 -8.67 11.10 24.09
CA ALA A 92 -8.95 12.03 25.18
C ALA A 92 -7.73 12.27 26.08
N VAL A 93 -6.95 11.23 26.39
CA VAL A 93 -5.74 11.38 27.22
C VAL A 93 -4.67 12.20 26.50
N THR A 94 -4.56 12.06 25.18
CA THR A 94 -3.63 12.84 24.34
C THR A 94 -3.92 14.35 24.42
N VAL A 95 -5.22 14.71 24.41
CA VAL A 95 -5.65 16.09 24.61
C VAL A 95 -5.34 16.56 26.04
N LEU A 96 -5.68 15.76 27.05
CA LEU A 96 -5.44 16.13 28.45
C LEU A 96 -3.95 16.38 28.71
N LEU A 97 -3.07 15.52 28.19
CA LEU A 97 -1.62 15.68 28.21
C LEU A 97 -1.21 17.01 27.57
N SER A 98 -1.70 17.28 26.36
CA SER A 98 -1.38 18.51 25.61
C SER A 98 -1.77 19.78 26.38
N TRP A 99 -2.90 19.78 27.10
CA TRP A 99 -3.32 20.93 27.92
C TRP A 99 -2.46 21.08 29.18
N ILE A 100 -2.08 19.98 29.82
CA ILE A 100 -1.20 20.00 31.00
C ILE A 100 0.19 20.52 30.62
N GLU A 101 0.79 20.00 29.54
CA GLU A 101 2.12 20.40 29.07
C GLU A 101 2.20 21.87 28.64
N ARG A 102 1.10 22.43 28.12
CA ARG A 102 0.99 23.85 27.75
C ARG A 102 0.78 24.79 28.94
N GLY A 103 0.52 24.25 30.13
CA GLY A 103 0.30 25.05 31.34
C GLY A 103 -1.12 25.62 31.45
N GLU A 104 -2.13 24.98 30.86
CA GLU A 104 -3.55 25.37 31.01
C GLU A 104 -4.08 25.12 32.44
N VAL A 105 -3.33 24.36 33.24
CA VAL A 105 -3.61 24.14 34.66
C VAL A 105 -3.29 25.41 35.45
N SER A 106 -4.33 26.08 35.94
CA SER A 106 -4.24 27.26 36.78
C SER A 106 -4.88 27.00 38.14
N ARG A 107 -4.67 27.90 39.11
CA ARG A 107 -5.36 27.83 40.42
C ARG A 107 -6.89 27.77 40.30
N ARG A 108 -7.47 28.32 39.22
CA ARG A 108 -8.92 28.32 38.99
C ARG A 108 -9.42 27.02 38.35
N SER A 109 -8.61 26.39 37.48
CA SER A 109 -8.96 25.16 36.75
C SER A 109 -8.45 23.88 37.41
N ALA A 110 -7.62 23.97 38.46
CA ALA A 110 -6.97 22.84 39.12
C ALA A 110 -7.91 21.70 39.52
N ASN A 111 -9.09 22.02 40.08
CA ASN A 111 -10.06 20.99 40.49
C ASN A 111 -10.62 20.22 39.29
N GLN A 112 -10.88 20.89 38.17
CA GLN A 112 -11.39 20.26 36.95
C GLN A 112 -10.34 19.33 36.33
N PHE A 113 -9.09 19.77 36.26
CA PHE A 113 -7.97 18.92 35.81
C PHE A 113 -7.72 17.75 36.76
N TYR A 114 -7.81 17.97 38.06
CA TYR A 114 -7.70 16.89 39.04
C TYR A 114 -8.77 15.82 38.82
N SER A 115 -10.04 16.21 38.60
CA SER A 115 -11.09 15.25 38.27
C SER A 115 -10.82 14.50 36.95
N MET A 116 -10.28 15.16 35.93
CA MET A 116 -9.87 14.49 34.68
C MET A 116 -8.72 13.50 34.91
N VAL A 117 -7.75 13.83 35.75
CA VAL A 117 -6.66 12.93 36.17
C VAL A 117 -7.21 11.75 36.98
N GLN A 118 -8.23 11.96 37.82
CA GLN A 118 -8.91 10.89 38.54
C GLN A 118 -9.65 9.93 37.58
N SER A 119 -10.29 10.46 36.54
CA SER A 119 -10.88 9.62 35.47
C SER A 119 -9.80 8.77 34.81
N ALA A 120 -8.67 9.37 34.42
CA ALA A 120 -7.54 8.63 33.86
C ALA A 120 -6.99 7.54 34.80
N ASN A 121 -6.88 7.82 36.10
CA ASN A 121 -6.46 6.83 37.09
C ASN A 121 -7.46 5.68 37.27
N SER A 122 -8.74 5.89 36.96
CA SER A 122 -9.73 4.81 37.00
C SER A 122 -9.48 3.77 35.89
N HIS A 123 -8.93 4.18 34.74
CA HIS A 123 -8.50 3.25 33.69
C HIS A 123 -7.33 2.37 34.12
N VAL A 124 -6.42 2.84 34.98
CA VAL A 124 -5.34 2.00 35.54
C VAL A 124 -5.91 0.82 36.32
N ARG A 125 -6.90 1.07 37.20
CA ARG A 125 -7.57 0.01 37.95
C ARG A 125 -8.29 -0.97 37.03
N ARG A 126 -9.01 -0.46 36.03
CA ARG A 126 -9.69 -1.29 35.03
C ARG A 126 -8.71 -2.18 34.27
N LEU A 127 -7.61 -1.60 33.76
CA LEU A 127 -6.57 -2.33 33.02
C LEU A 127 -5.90 -3.39 33.89
N MET A 128 -5.72 -3.14 35.19
CA MET A 128 -5.18 -4.14 36.10
C MET A 128 -6.14 -5.32 36.31
N ASN A 129 -7.43 -5.05 36.42
CA ASN A 129 -8.44 -6.10 36.51
C ASN A 129 -8.54 -6.88 35.19
N GLU A 130 -8.51 -6.20 34.05
CA GLU A 130 -8.51 -6.82 32.71
C GLU A 130 -7.29 -7.73 32.51
N LYS A 131 -6.09 -7.26 32.91
CA LYS A 131 -4.87 -8.08 32.94
C LYS A 131 -5.07 -9.34 33.80
N ALA A 132 -5.58 -9.19 35.01
CA ALA A 132 -5.82 -10.32 35.91
C ALA A 132 -6.84 -11.32 35.32
N THR A 133 -7.87 -10.83 34.64
CA THR A 133 -8.82 -11.68 33.91
C THR A 133 -8.14 -12.45 32.79
N HIS A 134 -7.31 -11.81 31.97
CA HIS A 134 -6.57 -12.50 30.90
C HIS A 134 -5.54 -13.50 31.43
N GLU A 135 -4.88 -13.20 32.55
CA GLU A 135 -3.98 -14.14 33.23
C GLU A 135 -4.75 -15.37 33.71
N GLN A 136 -5.93 -15.18 34.30
CA GLN A 136 -6.80 -16.28 34.72
C GLN A 136 -7.30 -17.11 33.53
N GLU A 137 -7.76 -16.47 32.45
CA GLU A 137 -8.21 -17.14 31.22
C GLU A 137 -7.08 -17.96 30.58
N MET A 138 -5.85 -17.45 30.61
CA MET A 138 -4.66 -18.17 30.11
C MET A 138 -4.41 -19.44 30.93
N GLU A 139 -4.46 -19.34 32.26
CA GLU A 139 -4.23 -20.50 33.14
C GLU A 139 -5.34 -21.55 32.97
N GLU A 140 -6.60 -21.11 32.87
CA GLU A 140 -7.72 -22.00 32.58
C GLU A 140 -7.56 -22.69 31.21
N ALA A 141 -7.09 -21.97 30.18
CA ALA A 141 -6.82 -22.54 28.87
C ALA A 141 -5.68 -23.58 28.90
N LYS A 142 -4.59 -23.31 29.64
CA LYS A 142 -3.49 -24.26 29.86
C LYS A 142 -4.00 -25.54 30.53
N GLU A 143 -4.81 -25.41 31.58
CA GLU A 143 -5.35 -26.54 32.30
C GLU A 143 -6.35 -27.35 31.47
N ASN A 144 -7.21 -26.69 30.70
CA ASN A 144 -8.11 -27.34 29.74
C ASN A 144 -7.33 -28.13 28.68
N PHE A 145 -6.22 -27.58 28.18
CA PHE A 145 -5.35 -28.27 27.24
C PHE A 145 -4.68 -29.50 27.86
N LYS A 146 -4.14 -29.38 29.08
CA LYS A 146 -3.56 -30.51 29.83
C LYS A 146 -4.57 -31.64 30.05
N ASN A 147 -5.80 -31.28 30.41
CA ASN A 147 -6.89 -32.24 30.60
C ASN A 147 -7.27 -32.94 29.29
N ALA A 148 -7.37 -32.20 28.18
CA ALA A 148 -7.61 -32.79 26.86
C ALA A 148 -6.47 -33.73 26.44
N LEU A 149 -5.21 -33.32 26.63
CA LEU A 149 -4.03 -34.12 26.30
C LEU A 149 -3.96 -35.41 27.14
N THR A 150 -4.28 -35.32 28.43
CA THR A 150 -4.39 -36.48 29.31
C THR A 150 -5.47 -37.45 28.81
N GLY A 151 -6.63 -36.93 28.38
CA GLY A 151 -7.70 -37.74 27.78
C GLY A 151 -7.25 -38.46 26.50
N ILE A 152 -6.52 -37.79 25.62
CA ILE A 152 -5.95 -38.39 24.40
C ILE A 152 -4.96 -39.51 24.76
N LEU A 153 -4.09 -39.30 25.75
CA LEU A 153 -3.14 -40.31 26.21
C LEU A 153 -3.84 -41.56 26.75
N THR A 154 -4.88 -41.40 27.57
CA THR A 154 -5.67 -42.53 28.07
C THR A 154 -6.28 -43.34 26.91
N GLN A 155 -6.77 -42.68 25.85
CA GLN A 155 -7.29 -43.39 24.67
C GLN A 155 -6.17 -44.16 23.94
N PHE A 156 -4.99 -43.57 23.76
CA PHE A 156 -3.84 -44.29 23.19
C PHE A 156 -3.43 -45.49 24.02
N GLU A 157 -3.41 -45.39 25.35
CA GLU A 157 -3.13 -46.51 26.25
C GLU A 157 -4.12 -47.66 26.08
N GLN A 158 -5.41 -47.36 25.97
CA GLN A 158 -6.46 -48.36 25.70
C GLN A 158 -6.25 -49.04 24.34
N ILE A 159 -5.94 -48.27 23.29
CA ILE A 159 -5.67 -48.79 21.95
C ILE A 159 -4.43 -49.70 21.96
N VAL A 160 -3.34 -49.27 22.58
CA VAL A 160 -2.12 -50.06 22.73
C VAL A 160 -2.42 -51.35 23.50
N ALA A 161 -3.25 -51.30 24.55
CA ALA A 161 -3.66 -52.50 25.29
C ALA A 161 -4.42 -53.50 24.41
N VAL A 162 -5.30 -53.05 23.50
CA VAL A 162 -5.98 -53.91 22.52
C VAL A 162 -4.99 -54.58 21.57
N PHE A 163 -4.03 -53.83 21.04
CA PHE A 163 -3.00 -54.41 20.15
C PHE A 163 -2.11 -55.40 20.89
N ASN A 164 -1.69 -55.09 22.11
CA ASN A 164 -0.93 -55.99 22.97
C ASN A 164 -1.70 -57.27 23.33
N ALA A 165 -3.03 -57.18 23.53
CA ALA A 165 -3.88 -58.35 23.73
C ALA A 165 -4.01 -59.19 22.45
N SER A 166 -4.10 -58.52 21.29
CA SER A 166 -4.23 -59.15 19.98
C SER A 166 -2.97 -59.92 19.54
N THR A 167 -1.80 -59.53 20.07
CA THR A 167 -0.52 -60.22 19.83
C THR A 167 -0.24 -61.36 20.80
N ARG A 168 -1.13 -61.63 21.76
CA ARG A 168 -1.02 -62.82 22.63
C ARG A 168 -1.36 -64.07 21.83
N GLN A 169 -0.63 -65.15 22.06
CA GLN A 169 -0.77 -66.42 21.33
C GLN A 169 -2.22 -66.85 21.09
N LYS A 170 -3.07 -66.77 22.12
CA LYS A 170 -4.49 -67.16 22.08
C LYS A 170 -5.29 -66.43 20.99
N ALA A 171 -5.05 -65.14 20.77
CA ALA A 171 -5.71 -64.38 19.70
C ALA A 171 -4.89 -64.47 18.40
N TRP A 172 -3.57 -64.38 18.52
CA TRP A 172 -2.62 -64.34 17.41
C TRP A 172 -2.77 -65.50 16.43
N ASP A 173 -2.96 -66.73 16.93
CA ASP A 173 -3.08 -67.92 16.09
C ASP A 173 -4.32 -67.93 15.19
N HIS A 174 -5.36 -67.18 15.55
CA HIS A 174 -6.60 -67.07 14.78
C HIS A 174 -6.49 -66.04 13.63
N PHE A 175 -5.56 -65.09 13.72
CA PHE A 175 -5.36 -64.08 12.67
C PHE A 175 -4.56 -64.65 11.50
N SER A 176 -4.87 -64.19 10.29
CA SER A 176 -4.09 -64.51 9.09
C SER A 176 -2.71 -63.84 9.10
N LYS A 177 -1.78 -64.34 8.29
CA LYS A 177 -0.42 -63.78 8.17
C LYS A 177 -0.44 -62.29 7.78
N ALA A 178 -1.38 -61.87 6.92
CA ALA A 178 -1.53 -60.47 6.52
C ALA A 178 -2.09 -59.61 7.66
N GLN A 179 -3.10 -60.10 8.38
CA GLN A 179 -3.67 -59.41 9.54
C GLN A 179 -2.64 -59.20 10.65
N ARG A 180 -1.84 -60.22 10.96
CA ARG A 180 -0.74 -60.14 11.93
C ARG A 180 0.26 -59.03 11.58
N LYS A 181 0.67 -58.95 10.31
CA LYS A 181 1.57 -57.89 9.82
C LYS A 181 0.96 -56.50 10.03
N ASN A 182 -0.33 -56.32 9.74
CA ASN A 182 -1.01 -55.05 9.94
C ASN A 182 -1.12 -54.68 11.43
N ILE A 183 -1.49 -55.64 12.30
CA ILE A 183 -1.58 -55.43 13.75
C ILE A 183 -0.23 -55.01 14.33
N ASP A 184 0.87 -55.64 13.91
CA ASP A 184 2.22 -55.26 14.37
C ASP A 184 2.60 -53.83 13.92
N ILE A 185 2.23 -53.42 12.70
CA ILE A 185 2.47 -52.06 12.21
C ILE A 185 1.67 -51.06 13.03
N TRP A 186 0.36 -51.30 13.21
CA TRP A 186 -0.50 -50.40 13.98
C TRP A 186 -0.08 -50.30 15.44
N ARG A 187 0.36 -51.41 16.06
CA ARG A 187 0.91 -51.41 17.42
C ARG A 187 2.12 -50.50 17.54
N LYS A 188 3.11 -50.66 16.65
CA LYS A 188 4.32 -49.83 16.68
C LYS A 188 3.98 -48.35 16.51
N HIS A 189 3.13 -48.03 15.53
CA HIS A 189 2.74 -46.66 15.26
C HIS A 189 1.95 -46.02 16.41
N SER A 190 1.04 -46.75 17.06
CA SER A 190 0.30 -46.22 18.20
C SER A 190 1.17 -46.07 19.46
N GLU A 191 2.17 -46.92 19.67
CA GLU A 191 3.16 -46.77 20.74
C GLU A 191 4.04 -45.53 20.53
N GLU A 192 4.48 -45.27 19.30
CA GLU A 192 5.22 -44.06 18.93
C GLU A 192 4.40 -42.79 19.19
N LEU A 193 3.14 -42.75 18.72
CA LEU A 193 2.24 -41.62 18.96
C LEU A 193 1.97 -41.40 20.45
N ARG A 194 1.72 -42.47 21.22
CA ARG A 194 1.55 -42.37 22.68
C ARG A 194 2.80 -41.77 23.34
N ASN A 195 3.99 -42.23 22.97
CA ASN A 195 5.25 -41.73 23.55
C ASN A 195 5.45 -40.25 23.25
N ALA A 196 5.19 -39.81 22.02
CA ALA A 196 5.30 -38.40 21.64
C ALA A 196 4.33 -37.51 22.45
N GLN A 197 3.06 -37.92 22.58
CA GLN A 197 2.08 -37.18 23.40
C GLN A 197 2.44 -37.19 24.89
N SER A 198 3.06 -38.27 25.37
CA SER A 198 3.49 -38.39 26.77
C SER A 198 4.69 -37.49 27.05
N GLU A 199 5.63 -37.38 26.12
CA GLU A 199 6.76 -36.45 26.21
C GLU A 199 6.28 -35.00 26.23
N GLN A 200 5.30 -34.65 25.40
CA GLN A 200 4.68 -33.32 25.41
C GLN A 200 4.06 -32.99 26.77
N LEU A 201 3.30 -33.91 27.37
CA LEU A 201 2.71 -33.70 28.70
C LEU A 201 3.79 -33.59 29.80
N MET A 202 4.89 -34.35 29.70
CA MET A 202 6.02 -34.24 30.63
C MET A 202 6.81 -32.95 30.45
N GLY A 203 6.89 -32.40 29.22
CA GLY A 203 7.47 -31.09 28.94
C GLY A 203 6.73 -29.98 29.69
N ILE A 204 5.40 -29.97 29.56
CA ILE A 204 4.52 -28.98 30.22
C ILE A 204 4.69 -29.02 31.75
N ARG A 205 4.73 -30.21 32.37
CA ARG A 205 4.95 -30.34 33.82
C ARG A 205 6.29 -29.79 34.30
N ARG A 206 7.37 -30.01 33.53
CA ARG A 206 8.70 -29.49 33.90
C ARG A 206 8.77 -27.98 33.79
N GLU A 207 8.10 -27.40 32.80
CA GLU A 207 8.01 -25.96 32.61
C GLU A 207 7.28 -25.30 33.80
N GLU A 208 6.18 -25.90 34.27
CA GLU A 208 5.41 -25.43 35.43
C GLU A 208 6.15 -25.56 36.77
N GLU A 209 6.91 -26.63 37.00
CA GLU A 209 7.70 -26.81 38.23
C GLU A 209 8.83 -25.77 38.37
N MET A 210 9.26 -25.16 37.26
CA MET A 210 10.30 -24.11 37.27
C MET A 210 9.73 -22.70 37.50
N GLU A 211 8.41 -22.50 37.54
CA GLU A 211 7.78 -21.17 37.73
C GLU A 211 7.46 -20.83 39.21
N MET A 212 7.83 -21.68 40.18
CA MET A 212 7.38 -21.56 41.59
C MET A 212 8.45 -21.17 42.62
N SER A 213 9.63 -20.67 42.22
CA SER A 213 10.64 -20.17 43.18
C SER A 213 10.55 -18.65 43.37
N ASP A 214 9.49 -18.18 44.04
CA ASP A 214 9.48 -16.87 44.70
C ASP A 214 9.24 -17.09 46.20
N ASP A 215 10.29 -17.46 46.94
CA ASP A 215 10.25 -17.54 48.41
C ASP A 215 10.81 -16.24 49.01
N GLU A 216 9.96 -15.22 49.05
CA GLU A 216 10.09 -14.01 49.86
C GLU A 216 9.79 -14.35 51.34
N SER A 217 10.75 -14.93 52.07
CA SER A 217 10.72 -14.93 53.55
C SER A 217 12.05 -15.36 54.20
N CYS A 218 12.90 -14.38 54.56
CA CYS A 218 13.69 -14.52 55.78
C CYS A 218 14.26 -13.18 56.28
N ASP A 219 13.54 -12.52 57.19
CA ASP A 219 14.10 -11.51 58.08
C ASP A 219 14.07 -12.02 59.53
N SER A 220 15.25 -12.32 60.09
CA SER A 220 15.49 -12.12 61.53
C SER A 220 17.00 -12.11 61.86
N PRO A 221 17.45 -11.26 62.82
CA PRO A 221 18.87 -10.93 62.98
C PRO A 221 19.59 -11.83 64.00
N PRO A 222 20.89 -12.18 63.81
CA PRO A 222 21.58 -13.06 64.74
C PRO A 222 22.28 -12.28 65.86
N LYS A 223 22.05 -12.71 67.11
CA LYS A 223 22.90 -12.37 68.27
C LYS A 223 24.08 -13.34 68.36
N LYS A 224 25.28 -12.76 68.51
CA LYS A 224 26.58 -13.44 68.62
C LYS A 224 26.67 -14.32 69.87
N MET A 225 27.15 -15.56 69.71
CA MET A 225 27.85 -16.30 70.77
C MET A 225 28.90 -17.24 70.16
N ARG A 226 29.89 -17.58 70.99
CA ARG A 226 31.21 -18.12 70.63
C ARG A 226 31.16 -19.29 69.64
N VAL A 227 32.05 -19.22 68.65
CA VAL A 227 32.14 -20.16 67.53
C VAL A 227 32.75 -21.47 68.01
N ASP A 228 31.89 -22.45 68.19
CA ASP A 228 32.22 -23.86 68.35
C ASP A 228 32.76 -24.41 67.01
N GLU A 229 33.62 -25.44 67.01
CA GLU A 229 34.19 -26.06 65.79
C GLU A 229 33.07 -26.48 64.79
N SER A 230 31.91 -26.84 65.35
CA SER A 230 30.66 -27.13 64.62
C SER A 230 30.08 -25.92 63.87
N ALA A 231 30.17 -24.71 64.45
CA ALA A 231 29.71 -23.48 63.83
C ALA A 231 30.64 -23.03 62.67
N LEU A 232 31.95 -23.31 62.78
CA LEU A 232 32.91 -23.12 61.68
C LEU A 232 32.63 -24.08 60.51
N ALA A 233 32.33 -25.34 60.81
CA ALA A 233 31.95 -26.32 59.79
C ALA A 233 30.63 -25.90 59.08
N ALA A 234 29.62 -25.47 59.84
CA ALA A 234 28.38 -24.96 59.26
C ALA A 234 28.59 -23.73 58.38
N GLN A 235 29.45 -22.80 58.81
CA GLN A 235 29.82 -21.62 58.02
C GLN A 235 30.56 -22.02 56.72
N ALA A 236 31.46 -23.00 56.78
CA ALA A 236 32.17 -23.49 55.60
C ALA A 236 31.23 -24.16 54.58
N TYR A 237 30.21 -24.89 55.07
CA TYR A 237 29.17 -25.47 54.20
C TYR A 237 28.30 -24.38 53.56
N ALA A 238 27.86 -23.37 54.32
CA ALA A 238 27.07 -22.26 53.79
C ALA A 238 27.83 -21.47 52.72
N LEU A 239 29.11 -21.17 52.95
CA LEU A 239 29.96 -20.49 51.95
C LEU A 239 30.20 -21.35 50.70
N LYS A 240 30.24 -22.68 50.85
CA LYS A 240 30.37 -23.59 49.71
C LYS A 240 29.09 -23.60 48.87
N GLU A 241 27.92 -23.65 49.52
CA GLU A 241 26.62 -23.57 48.85
C GLU A 241 26.43 -22.23 48.14
N GLU A 242 26.84 -21.13 48.77
CA GLU A 242 26.86 -19.82 48.13
C GLU A 242 27.82 -19.80 46.92
N ASN A 243 29.00 -20.43 47.02
CA ASN A 243 29.93 -20.54 45.88
C ASN A 243 29.35 -21.37 44.73
N ASP A 244 28.67 -22.48 45.03
CA ASP A 244 28.04 -23.33 44.04
C ASP A 244 26.84 -22.61 43.38
N SER A 245 26.05 -21.86 44.16
CA SER A 245 24.99 -20.98 43.65
C SER A 245 25.53 -19.89 42.70
N LEU A 246 26.61 -19.21 43.10
CA LEU A 246 27.26 -18.19 42.25
C LEU A 246 27.84 -18.78 40.96
N ARG A 247 28.35 -20.02 41.00
CA ARG A 247 28.81 -20.72 39.78
C ARG A 247 27.66 -20.99 38.82
N TRP A 248 26.53 -21.47 39.32
CA TRP A 248 25.33 -21.68 38.50
C TRP A 248 24.80 -20.37 37.92
N GLN A 249 24.82 -19.30 38.69
CA GLN A 249 24.40 -17.98 38.22
C GLN A 249 25.32 -17.45 37.11
N LEU A 250 26.64 -17.65 37.23
CA LEU A 250 27.59 -17.29 36.18
C LEU A 250 27.40 -18.12 34.91
N ASP A 251 27.13 -19.42 35.04
CA ASP A 251 26.85 -20.29 33.89
C ASP A 251 25.52 -19.90 33.22
N ALA A 252 24.50 -19.49 33.99
CA ALA A 252 23.26 -18.94 33.47
C ALA A 252 23.48 -17.65 32.66
N TYR A 253 24.21 -16.66 33.22
CA TYR A 253 24.54 -15.43 32.50
C TYR A 253 25.42 -15.69 31.28
N ARG A 254 26.31 -16.69 31.34
CA ARG A 254 27.11 -17.10 30.19
C ARG A 254 26.23 -17.63 29.07
N ASN A 255 25.26 -18.48 29.40
CA ASN A 255 24.29 -19.00 28.44
C ASN A 255 23.41 -17.89 27.86
N GLU A 256 22.93 -16.95 28.67
CA GLU A 256 22.14 -15.80 28.21
C GLU A 256 22.94 -14.93 27.23
N VAL A 257 24.22 -14.67 27.52
CA VAL A 257 25.11 -13.95 26.60
C VAL A 257 25.34 -14.72 25.30
N GLU A 258 25.48 -16.03 25.35
CA GLU A 258 25.60 -16.86 24.14
C GLU A 258 24.30 -16.85 23.32
N LEU A 259 23.14 -16.88 23.97
CA LEU A 259 21.83 -16.76 23.33
C LEU A 259 21.67 -15.39 22.66
N LEU A 260 21.96 -14.29 23.36
CA LEU A 260 21.89 -12.94 22.82
C LEU A 260 22.84 -12.72 21.64
N LYS A 261 24.02 -13.38 21.64
CA LYS A 261 24.93 -13.37 20.48
C LYS A 261 24.32 -14.11 19.29
N GLN A 262 23.70 -15.26 19.53
CA GLN A 262 23.01 -16.03 18.49
C GLN A 262 21.81 -15.26 17.94
N GLU A 263 21.00 -14.64 18.79
CA GLU A 263 19.86 -13.79 18.39
C GLU A 263 20.31 -12.57 17.61
N LYS A 264 21.42 -11.92 18.01
CA LYS A 264 22.00 -10.82 17.24
C LYS A 264 22.48 -11.26 15.86
N GLU A 265 23.12 -12.43 15.77
CA GLU A 265 23.55 -12.98 14.49
C GLU A 265 22.36 -13.45 13.65
N GLN A 266 21.31 -13.98 14.29
CA GLN A 266 20.06 -14.37 13.66
C GLN A 266 19.28 -13.14 13.18
N LEU A 267 19.25 -12.03 13.92
CA LEU A 267 18.69 -10.74 13.47
C LEU A 267 19.40 -10.19 12.23
N PHE A 268 20.69 -10.47 12.08
CA PHE A 268 21.43 -10.16 10.84
C PHE A 268 21.09 -11.12 9.69
N ARG A 269 20.69 -12.36 10.01
CA ARG A 269 20.38 -13.40 9.03
C ARG A 269 18.89 -13.61 8.75
N THR A 270 17.99 -13.05 9.54
CA THR A 270 16.56 -13.31 9.43
C THR A 270 16.04 -12.81 8.10
N GLU A 271 15.07 -13.58 7.61
CA GLU A 271 14.36 -13.40 6.34
C GLU A 271 13.85 -11.99 6.11
N GLU A 272 13.74 -11.13 7.12
CA GLU A 272 13.31 -9.73 6.98
C GLU A 272 14.26 -8.88 6.10
N ASN A 273 15.58 -9.11 6.18
CA ASN A 273 16.51 -8.42 5.27
C ASN A 273 16.50 -9.05 3.88
N LEU A 274 16.45 -10.39 3.80
CA LEU A 274 16.39 -11.11 2.52
C LEU A 274 15.10 -10.79 1.74
N THR A 275 13.97 -10.69 2.43
CA THR A 275 12.66 -10.35 1.83
C THR A 275 12.58 -8.89 1.43
N LYS A 276 13.12 -7.96 2.23
CA LYS A 276 13.25 -6.54 1.83
C LYS A 276 14.15 -6.38 0.61
N ASP A 277 15.28 -7.08 0.56
CA ASP A 277 16.19 -7.06 -0.59
C ASP A 277 15.56 -7.69 -1.85
N GLN A 278 14.82 -8.80 -1.70
CA GLN A 278 14.07 -9.40 -2.81
C GLN A 278 12.96 -8.48 -3.31
N GLN A 279 12.21 -7.83 -2.42
CA GLN A 279 11.19 -6.84 -2.79
C GLN A 279 11.82 -5.65 -3.51
N LEU A 280 12.95 -5.13 -3.02
CA LEU A 280 13.69 -4.05 -3.66
C LEU A 280 14.19 -4.43 -5.06
N GLN A 281 14.69 -5.65 -5.25
CA GLN A 281 15.09 -6.15 -6.58
C GLN A 281 13.90 -6.23 -7.55
N PHE A 282 12.74 -6.72 -7.10
CA PHE A 282 11.54 -6.79 -7.94
C PHE A 282 11.05 -5.39 -8.34
N LEU A 283 11.03 -4.45 -7.39
CA LEU A 283 10.70 -3.05 -7.63
C LEU A 283 11.67 -2.40 -8.64
N GLN A 284 12.97 -2.66 -8.49
CA GLN A 284 14.00 -2.14 -9.40
C GLN A 284 13.84 -2.70 -10.82
N GLN A 285 13.55 -4.00 -10.95
CA GLN A 285 13.30 -4.64 -12.25
C GLN A 285 12.03 -4.10 -12.92
N THR A 286 10.96 -3.90 -12.15
CA THR A 286 9.70 -3.31 -12.63
C THR A 286 9.91 -1.88 -13.12
N MET A 287 10.67 -1.07 -12.37
CA MET A 287 11.00 0.30 -12.73
C MET A 287 11.81 0.36 -14.04
N GLN A 288 12.79 -0.53 -14.22
CA GLN A 288 13.56 -0.62 -15.47
C GLN A 288 12.68 -1.02 -16.66
N GLY A 289 11.78 -1.99 -16.48
CA GLY A 289 10.83 -2.39 -17.50
C GLY A 289 9.91 -1.23 -17.92
N MET A 290 9.42 -0.46 -16.95
CA MET A 290 8.56 0.70 -17.23
C MET A 290 9.33 1.83 -17.93
N GLN A 291 10.60 2.07 -17.55
CA GLN A 291 11.47 3.02 -18.28
C GLN A 291 11.67 2.60 -19.74
N GLN A 292 11.87 1.30 -20.01
CA GLN A 292 12.02 0.81 -21.37
C GLN A 292 10.74 1.00 -22.19
N GLN A 293 9.57 0.73 -21.61
CA GLN A 293 8.28 0.98 -22.27
C GLN A 293 8.07 2.46 -22.58
N LEU A 294 8.43 3.37 -21.66
CA LEU A 294 8.33 4.81 -21.91
C LEU A 294 9.24 5.27 -23.06
N LEU A 295 10.45 4.72 -23.17
CA LEU A 295 11.34 4.98 -24.30
C LEU A 295 10.74 4.48 -25.62
N THR A 296 10.18 3.27 -25.64
CA THR A 296 9.53 2.73 -26.84
C THR A 296 8.33 3.57 -27.27
N ILE A 297 7.47 3.99 -26.34
CA ILE A 297 6.34 4.88 -26.64
C ILE A 297 6.83 6.23 -27.19
N GLN A 298 7.93 6.75 -26.65
CA GLN A 298 8.52 8.00 -27.14
C GLN A 298 9.05 7.87 -28.57
N GLU A 299 9.67 6.74 -28.92
CA GLU A 299 10.13 6.42 -30.28
C GLU A 299 8.94 6.29 -31.24
N GLU A 300 7.90 5.56 -30.85
CA GLU A 300 6.68 5.43 -31.65
C GLU A 300 6.00 6.77 -31.92
N LEU A 301 5.92 7.65 -30.90
CA LEU A 301 5.41 9.00 -31.06
C LEU A 301 6.23 9.83 -32.05
N ASN A 302 7.57 9.70 -32.02
CA ASN A 302 8.44 10.39 -32.96
C ASN A 302 8.25 9.87 -34.39
N ASN A 303 8.12 8.55 -34.57
CA ASN A 303 7.84 7.94 -35.87
C ASN A 303 6.49 8.41 -36.42
N LYS A 304 5.43 8.37 -35.59
CA LYS A 304 4.09 8.85 -35.98
C LYS A 304 4.09 10.32 -36.34
N LYS A 305 4.90 11.14 -35.65
CA LYS A 305 5.08 12.55 -35.99
C LYS A 305 5.75 12.71 -37.36
N SER A 306 6.76 11.91 -37.69
CA SER A 306 7.41 11.93 -39.00
C SER A 306 6.45 11.48 -40.11
N GLU A 307 5.70 10.41 -39.91
CA GLU A 307 4.67 9.93 -40.86
C GLU A 307 3.61 11.00 -41.13
N LEU A 308 3.19 11.73 -40.08
CA LEU A 308 2.22 12.81 -40.21
C LEU A 308 2.75 13.98 -41.05
N GLU A 309 4.01 14.37 -40.86
CA GLU A 309 4.63 15.42 -41.68
C GLU A 309 4.76 14.98 -43.15
N GLN A 310 5.16 13.73 -43.42
CA GLN A 310 5.18 13.20 -44.78
C GLN A 310 3.78 13.21 -45.42
N ALA A 311 2.75 12.79 -44.67
CA ALA A 311 1.38 12.82 -45.17
C ALA A 311 0.89 14.25 -45.49
N LYS A 312 1.32 15.26 -44.72
CA LYS A 312 1.03 16.67 -45.02
C LYS A 312 1.72 17.14 -46.30
N GLU A 313 2.98 16.73 -46.52
CA GLU A 313 3.71 17.06 -47.75
C GLU A 313 3.04 16.42 -48.98
N GLU A 314 2.65 15.16 -48.89
CA GLU A 314 1.91 14.45 -49.94
C GLU A 314 0.53 15.09 -50.20
N GLN A 315 -0.17 15.50 -49.15
CA GLN A 315 -1.43 16.25 -49.26
C GLN A 315 -1.21 17.59 -49.98
N SER A 316 -0.16 18.33 -49.63
CA SER A 316 0.18 19.60 -50.30
C SER A 316 0.50 19.38 -51.78
N HIS A 317 1.27 18.34 -52.10
CA HIS A 317 1.63 17.99 -53.48
C HIS A 317 0.39 17.61 -54.32
N THR A 318 -0.47 16.74 -53.79
CA THR A 318 -1.71 16.35 -54.46
C THR A 318 -2.66 17.53 -54.63
N GLN A 319 -2.75 18.41 -53.64
CA GLN A 319 -3.55 19.64 -53.74
C GLN A 319 -3.00 20.60 -54.81
N ALA A 320 -1.68 20.71 -54.95
CA ALA A 320 -1.05 21.49 -56.02
C ALA A 320 -1.35 20.89 -57.41
N LEU A 321 -1.24 19.56 -57.56
CA LEU A 321 -1.56 18.87 -58.81
C LEU A 321 -3.04 19.04 -59.20
N LEU A 322 -3.95 18.95 -58.23
CA LEU A 322 -5.37 19.21 -58.44
C LEU A 322 -5.65 20.63 -58.94
N LYS A 323 -4.95 21.64 -58.40
CA LYS A 323 -5.07 23.01 -58.90
C LYS A 323 -4.62 23.14 -60.36
N VAL A 324 -3.48 22.54 -60.71
CA VAL A 324 -2.99 22.53 -62.11
C VAL A 324 -4.00 21.85 -63.04
N LEU A 325 -4.55 20.69 -62.63
CA LEU A 325 -5.57 19.99 -63.42
C LEU A 325 -6.85 20.81 -63.54
N GLN A 326 -7.29 21.51 -62.48
CA GLN A 326 -8.44 22.42 -62.53
C GLN A 326 -8.21 23.59 -63.50
N GLU A 327 -7.01 24.18 -63.51
CA GLU A 327 -6.62 25.23 -64.43
C GLU A 327 -6.59 24.72 -65.88
N GLN A 328 -6.05 23.53 -66.13
CA GLN A 328 -6.09 22.88 -67.44
C GLN A 328 -7.52 22.61 -67.91
N LEU A 329 -8.41 22.15 -67.01
CA LEU A 329 -9.82 21.90 -67.30
C LEU A 329 -10.56 23.21 -67.61
N LYS A 330 -10.26 24.29 -66.89
CA LYS A 330 -10.83 25.61 -67.16
C LYS A 330 -10.34 26.16 -68.51
N GLY A 331 -9.06 25.97 -68.84
CA GLY A 331 -8.51 26.32 -70.15
C GLY A 331 -9.07 25.48 -71.31
N THR A 332 -9.39 24.19 -71.08
CA THR A 332 -10.09 23.36 -72.09
C THR A 332 -11.56 23.74 -72.20
N LYS A 333 -12.21 24.17 -71.12
CA LYS A 333 -13.59 24.66 -71.13
C LYS A 333 -13.71 26.02 -71.81
N GLU A 334 -12.74 26.91 -71.64
CA GLU A 334 -12.67 28.18 -72.38
C GLU A 334 -12.40 27.95 -73.89
N LEU A 335 -11.70 26.86 -74.26
CA LEU A 335 -11.63 26.43 -75.67
C LEU A 335 -12.95 25.82 -76.17
N ALA A 336 -13.68 25.08 -75.33
CA ALA A 336 -14.96 24.45 -75.68
C ALA A 336 -16.16 25.43 -75.70
N GLU A 337 -16.11 26.53 -74.93
CA GLU A 337 -17.15 27.56 -74.90
C GLU A 337 -17.12 28.50 -76.12
N THR A 338 -16.19 28.32 -77.05
CA THR A 338 -16.23 28.97 -78.38
C THR A 338 -16.81 28.10 -79.50
N ASN A 339 -17.28 26.88 -79.22
CA ASN A 339 -18.04 26.09 -80.20
C ASN A 339 -19.19 25.30 -79.54
N GLY A 340 -20.37 25.91 -79.56
CA GLY A 340 -21.66 25.28 -79.88
C GLY A 340 -22.06 23.97 -79.18
N HIS A 341 -22.84 24.12 -78.10
CA HIS A 341 -24.12 23.43 -77.81
C HIS A 341 -24.31 21.97 -78.27
N SER A 342 -24.39 21.01 -77.33
CA SER A 342 -25.47 20.01 -77.28
C SER A 342 -25.44 19.13 -76.01
N HIS A 343 -26.61 19.09 -75.35
CA HIS A 343 -27.22 18.02 -74.55
C HIS A 343 -26.40 16.81 -74.10
N GLU A 344 -26.37 16.55 -72.78
CA GLU A 344 -26.81 15.27 -72.15
C GLU A 344 -26.66 15.30 -70.60
N ASP A 345 -27.49 16.10 -69.92
CA ASP A 345 -27.61 16.08 -68.46
C ASP A 345 -28.84 15.27 -68.03
N THR A 346 -28.69 13.96 -67.84
CA THR A 346 -29.57 13.17 -66.94
C THR A 346 -28.90 11.94 -66.30
N ASN A 347 -27.64 11.62 -66.60
CA ASN A 347 -26.99 10.42 -66.07
C ASN A 347 -26.02 10.66 -64.90
N CYS A 348 -25.52 11.89 -64.69
CA CYS A 348 -24.47 12.17 -63.69
C CYS A 348 -25.02 12.29 -62.25
N GLU A 349 -26.27 12.75 -62.07
CA GLU A 349 -26.88 12.95 -60.74
C GLU A 349 -27.09 11.63 -59.97
N LYS A 350 -27.34 10.53 -60.68
CA LYS A 350 -27.54 9.20 -60.08
C LYS A 350 -26.23 8.57 -59.60
N GLN A 351 -25.11 8.92 -60.22
CA GLN A 351 -23.80 8.37 -59.86
C GLN A 351 -23.22 9.07 -58.61
N MET A 352 -23.48 10.36 -58.44
CA MET A 352 -23.02 11.15 -57.28
C MET A 352 -23.72 10.72 -55.97
N ARG A 353 -25.02 10.40 -56.02
CA ARG A 353 -25.77 9.91 -54.84
C ARG A 353 -25.31 8.53 -54.36
N SER A 354 -24.81 7.68 -55.26
CA SER A 354 -24.29 6.34 -54.93
C SER A 354 -22.92 6.39 -54.24
N GLY A 355 -22.04 7.32 -54.63
CA GLY A 355 -20.72 7.50 -54.02
C GLY A 355 -20.77 8.02 -52.58
N ILE A 356 -21.67 8.97 -52.29
CA ILE A 356 -21.83 9.57 -50.96
C ILE A 356 -22.31 8.53 -49.92
N TRP A 357 -23.20 7.61 -50.32
CA TRP A 357 -23.67 6.53 -49.45
C TRP A 357 -22.58 5.49 -49.14
N LYS A 358 -21.68 5.20 -50.09
CA LYS A 358 -20.56 4.28 -49.85
C LYS A 358 -19.52 4.88 -48.88
N HIS A 359 -19.24 6.18 -48.97
CA HIS A 359 -18.28 6.84 -48.07
C HIS A 359 -18.80 6.98 -46.63
N PHE A 360 -20.09 7.31 -46.42
CA PHE A 360 -20.67 7.35 -45.08
C PHE A 360 -20.74 5.96 -44.41
N GLY A 361 -20.92 4.90 -45.19
CA GLY A 361 -20.86 3.52 -44.70
C GLY A 361 -19.47 3.12 -44.17
N THR A 362 -18.41 3.49 -44.89
CA THR A 362 -17.03 3.14 -44.51
C THR A 362 -16.55 3.90 -43.26
N VAL A 363 -16.93 5.18 -43.10
CA VAL A 363 -16.59 5.98 -41.91
C VAL A 363 -17.28 5.45 -40.65
N ARG A 364 -18.52 4.95 -40.77
CA ARG A 364 -19.29 4.40 -39.64
C ARG A 364 -18.72 3.07 -39.13
N VAL A 365 -18.20 2.23 -40.02
CA VAL A 365 -17.57 0.95 -39.64
C VAL A 365 -16.24 1.18 -38.91
N CYS A 366 -15.41 2.14 -39.36
CA CYS A 366 -14.13 2.44 -38.72
C CYS A 366 -14.28 3.05 -37.30
N LEU A 367 -15.31 3.89 -37.08
CA LEU A 367 -15.61 4.46 -35.75
C LEU A 367 -16.12 3.42 -34.75
N SER A 368 -16.84 2.39 -35.20
CA SER A 368 -17.29 1.29 -34.32
C SER A 368 -16.19 0.30 -33.94
N THR A 369 -15.12 0.18 -34.73
CA THR A 369 -14.01 -0.75 -34.40
C THR A 369 -12.97 -0.11 -33.47
N ALA A 370 -12.94 1.21 -33.33
CA ALA A 370 -11.95 1.93 -32.51
C ALA A 370 -12.39 2.20 -31.06
N LEU A 371 -13.60 1.80 -30.65
CA LEU A 371 -14.21 2.19 -29.36
C LEU A 371 -14.46 1.04 -28.36
N LEU A 372 -13.92 -0.16 -28.60
CA LEU A 372 -13.92 -1.28 -27.65
C LEU A 372 -12.53 -1.95 -27.70
N PRO A 373 -11.70 -1.87 -26.65
CA PRO A 373 -12.03 -2.41 -25.33
C PRO A 373 -11.65 -1.49 -24.15
N LEU A 374 -12.65 -1.01 -23.42
CA LEU A 374 -12.51 -0.47 -22.05
C LEU A 374 -13.53 -1.18 -21.16
N GLN A 375 -13.37 -2.50 -20.96
CA GLN A 375 -14.11 -3.23 -19.92
C GLN A 375 -13.54 -4.63 -19.70
N THR A 376 -12.42 -4.73 -18.99
CA THR A 376 -12.09 -5.87 -18.12
C THR A 376 -11.04 -5.41 -17.11
N VAL A 377 -11.50 -4.84 -15.99
CA VAL A 377 -10.70 -4.77 -14.75
C VAL A 377 -11.18 -5.94 -13.88
N PRO A 378 -10.32 -6.90 -13.51
CA PRO A 378 -10.69 -7.92 -12.54
C PRO A 378 -10.71 -7.32 -11.13
N LEU A 379 -11.83 -7.48 -10.43
CA LEU A 379 -11.90 -7.28 -8.98
C LEU A 379 -10.97 -8.30 -8.33
N ILE A 380 -9.99 -7.81 -7.58
CA ILE A 380 -9.19 -8.60 -6.63
C ILE A 380 -10.05 -8.77 -5.38
N GLU A 381 -10.46 -10.01 -5.09
CA GLU A 381 -10.94 -10.39 -3.76
C GLU A 381 -9.74 -10.37 -2.80
N LEU A 382 -9.82 -9.51 -1.79
CA LEU A 382 -8.99 -9.57 -0.59
C LEU A 382 -9.70 -10.48 0.41
N THR A 383 -9.13 -11.66 0.61
CA THR A 383 -9.23 -12.44 1.85
C THR A 383 -7.85 -12.50 2.48
#